data_AF-A0A5E4IRG9-F1
#
_entry.id   AF-A0A5E4IRG9-F1
#
_cell.length_a   1.000
_cell.length_b   1.000
_cell.length_c   1.000
_cell.angle_alpha   90.00
_cell.angle_beta   90.00
_cell.angle_gamma   90.00
#
_symmetry.space_group_name_H-M   'P 1'
#
loop_
_entity.id
_entity.type
_entity.pdbx_description
1 polymer ?
#
loop_
_entity_poly.entity_id
_entity_poly.type
_entity_poly.pdbx_seq_one_letter_code
_entity_poly.pdbx_strand_id
1 'polypeptide(L)'
;MVSILVVAISFMASRIFQSPHLEAFAKVEFREAVISILLVSLLASLIVPLADNFGSLFYEQYAAQIPTAMGAPVSQSATVFGSTVEVRNYFKMAYAYLDESSDYMARMYLRLLEAEKILVKYTTFSYNIATPGWYVAGIFSMSPSGGISLVSIGVSQGVNALSNGVAFNTAEKLFLKIFEYNAFRFLLPLGILMRAFSITRKLGSTIIAIAIGMYIVFPLTVVLAGNIYYSVPRIDPSAVALPKDLPPPPKYMCDQTMQFMISLGQWLWTLIKCIPQCAGPHFWICFWGCHAGVMVWFNWLSMGFLIAAVPTLIAYANISVSQVYWPLANSVLPAVARISAITFILPILSIFITVTSITNISKMIGGDTNIIGLFKIV
;
A
#
# COMPACT_ATOMS: atom_id res chain seq x y z
N MET A 1 -5.28 -46.01 3.45
CA MET A 1 -4.72 -47.39 3.42
C MET A 1 -3.92 -47.73 4.66
N VAL A 2 -2.94 -46.92 5.08
CA VAL A 2 -2.13 -47.18 6.30
C VAL A 2 -3.00 -47.38 7.55
N SER A 3 -4.00 -46.54 7.78
CA SER A 3 -4.91 -46.68 8.94
C SER A 3 -5.63 -48.04 8.96
N ILE A 4 -6.17 -48.49 7.82
CA ILE A 4 -6.87 -49.78 7.72
C ILE A 4 -5.90 -50.93 8.01
N LEU A 5 -4.64 -50.82 7.55
CA LEU A 5 -3.59 -51.81 7.80
C LEU A 5 -3.24 -51.86 9.30
N VAL A 6 -3.10 -50.71 9.97
CA VAL A 6 -2.88 -50.66 11.42
C VAL A 6 -4.04 -51.29 12.18
N VAL A 7 -5.29 -50.97 11.82
CA VAL A 7 -6.48 -51.56 12.43
C VAL A 7 -6.54 -53.08 12.22
N ALA A 8 -6.23 -53.55 11.01
CA ALA A 8 -6.20 -54.98 10.70
C ALA A 8 -5.11 -55.71 11.52
N ILE A 9 -3.91 -55.14 11.62
CA ILE A 9 -2.82 -55.70 12.44
C ILE A 9 -3.21 -55.70 13.93
N SER A 10 -3.77 -54.61 14.45
CA SER A 10 -4.22 -54.53 15.85
C SER A 10 -5.31 -55.57 16.16
N PHE A 11 -6.21 -55.83 15.21
CA PHE A 11 -7.23 -56.87 15.35
C PHE A 11 -6.65 -58.29 15.31
N MET A 12 -5.68 -58.56 14.43
CA MET A 12 -4.98 -59.86 14.44
C MET A 12 -4.17 -60.04 15.73
N ALA A 13 -3.48 -59.00 16.19
CA ALA A 13 -2.71 -59.03 17.44
C ALA A 13 -3.61 -59.25 18.66
N SER A 14 -4.80 -58.65 18.71
CA SER A 14 -5.74 -58.86 19.82
C SER A 14 -6.18 -60.33 19.94
N ARG A 15 -6.28 -61.03 18.81
CA ARG A 15 -6.59 -62.47 18.79
C ARG A 15 -5.42 -63.33 19.26
N ILE A 16 -4.19 -62.97 18.91
CA ILE A 16 -2.97 -63.68 19.34
C ILE A 16 -2.75 -63.52 20.86
N PHE A 17 -2.88 -62.31 21.38
CA PHE A 17 -2.63 -62.01 22.80
C PHE A 17 -3.85 -62.18 23.71
N GLN A 18 -5.02 -62.51 23.15
CA GLN A 18 -6.29 -62.62 23.87
C GLN A 18 -6.62 -61.39 24.75
N SER A 19 -6.14 -60.21 24.37
CA SER A 19 -6.32 -59.01 25.19
C SER A 19 -7.61 -58.26 24.78
N PRO A 20 -8.61 -58.15 25.67
CA PRO A 20 -9.87 -57.46 25.34
C PRO A 20 -9.65 -55.97 25.07
N HIS A 21 -8.58 -55.39 25.59
CA HIS A 21 -8.22 -53.99 25.38
C HIS A 21 -7.81 -53.69 23.93
N LEU A 22 -7.04 -54.59 23.27
CA LEU A 22 -6.65 -54.39 21.87
C LEU A 22 -7.85 -54.58 20.93
N GLU A 23 -8.77 -55.49 21.25
CA GLU A 23 -9.98 -55.68 20.46
C GLU A 23 -10.91 -54.46 20.57
N ALA A 24 -11.09 -53.91 21.77
CA ALA A 24 -11.84 -52.67 21.98
C ALA A 24 -11.22 -51.49 21.21
N PHE A 25 -9.89 -51.35 21.28
CA PHE A 25 -9.15 -50.34 20.51
C PHE A 25 -9.38 -50.49 19.00
N ALA A 26 -9.20 -51.70 18.45
CA ALA A 26 -9.37 -51.96 17.02
C ALA A 26 -10.80 -51.66 16.54
N LYS A 27 -11.83 -51.99 17.32
CA LYS A 27 -13.23 -51.68 16.99
C LYS A 27 -13.51 -50.18 16.97
N VAL A 28 -12.97 -49.43 17.94
CA VAL A 28 -13.10 -47.97 17.98
C VAL A 28 -12.38 -47.33 16.79
N GLU A 29 -11.14 -47.74 16.51
CA GLU A 29 -10.37 -47.20 15.38
C GLU A 29 -11.01 -47.52 14.02
N PHE A 30 -11.58 -48.72 13.85
CA PHE A 30 -12.30 -49.07 12.62
C PHE A 30 -13.51 -48.16 12.39
N ARG A 31 -14.33 -47.93 13.43
CA ARG A 31 -15.51 -47.05 13.35
C ARG A 31 -15.10 -45.63 12.97
N GLU A 32 -14.03 -45.13 13.57
CA GLU A 32 -13.50 -43.78 13.32
C GLU A 32 -12.92 -43.64 11.91
N ALA A 33 -12.24 -44.68 11.39
CA ALA A 33 -11.75 -44.71 10.01
C ALA A 33 -12.91 -44.64 9.00
N VAL A 34 -13.98 -45.41 9.22
CA VAL A 34 -15.19 -45.38 8.36
C VAL A 34 -15.86 -44.01 8.39
N ILE A 35 -16.06 -43.42 9.58
CA ILE A 35 -16.63 -42.07 9.72
C ILE A 35 -15.76 -41.04 8.99
N SER A 36 -14.43 -41.17 9.07
CA SER A 36 -13.51 -40.24 8.41
C SER A 36 -13.59 -40.32 6.88
N ILE A 37 -13.71 -41.53 6.31
CA ILE A 37 -13.90 -41.72 4.87
C ILE A 37 -15.23 -41.10 4.42
N LEU A 38 -16.32 -41.35 5.16
CA LEU A 38 -17.63 -40.81 4.86
C LEU A 38 -17.62 -39.28 4.92
N LEU A 39 -17.01 -38.70 5.96
CA LEU A 39 -16.89 -37.26 6.14
C LEU A 39 -16.07 -36.62 5.01
N VAL A 40 -14.94 -37.20 4.61
CA VAL A 40 -14.13 -36.69 3.48
C VAL A 40 -14.90 -36.79 2.16
N SER A 41 -15.59 -37.90 1.92
CA SER A 41 -16.42 -38.07 0.72
C SER A 41 -17.56 -37.05 0.66
N LEU A 42 -18.23 -36.81 1.79
CA LEU A 42 -19.31 -35.84 1.91
C LEU A 42 -18.80 -34.41 1.72
N LEU A 43 -17.64 -34.08 2.29
CA LEU A 43 -17.02 -32.78 2.10
C LEU A 43 -16.60 -32.57 0.65
N ALA A 44 -15.98 -33.56 0.01
CA ALA A 44 -15.58 -33.46 -1.39
C ALA A 44 -16.79 -33.26 -2.32
N SER A 45 -17.89 -33.98 -2.08
CA SER A 45 -19.12 -33.85 -2.88
C SER A 45 -19.87 -32.55 -2.62
N LEU A 46 -19.79 -31.98 -1.41
CA LEU A 46 -20.44 -30.71 -1.07
C LEU A 46 -19.61 -29.49 -1.52
N ILE A 47 -18.28 -29.56 -1.37
CA ILE A 47 -17.40 -28.40 -1.58
C ILE A 47 -17.36 -27.98 -3.05
N VAL A 48 -17.23 -28.93 -3.98
CA VAL A 48 -17.07 -28.60 -5.41
C VAL A 48 -18.29 -27.85 -5.98
N PRO A 49 -19.54 -28.34 -5.82
CA PRO A 49 -20.71 -27.62 -6.32
C PRO A 49 -20.95 -26.30 -5.58
N LEU A 50 -20.64 -26.25 -4.28
CA LEU A 50 -20.80 -25.04 -3.49
C LEU A 50 -19.86 -23.92 -4.00
N ALA A 51 -18.61 -24.27 -4.30
CA ALA A 51 -17.63 -23.38 -4.91
C ALA A 51 -18.13 -22.81 -6.25
N ASP A 52 -18.66 -23.67 -7.13
CA ASP A 52 -19.17 -23.27 -8.44
C ASP A 52 -20.41 -22.36 -8.32
N ASN A 53 -21.33 -22.69 -7.42
CA ASN A 53 -22.56 -21.91 -7.22
C ASN A 53 -22.27 -20.53 -6.64
N PHE A 54 -21.33 -20.41 -5.69
CA PHE A 54 -20.96 -19.11 -5.14
C PHE A 54 -20.39 -18.17 -6.20
N GLY A 55 -19.57 -18.68 -7.12
CA GLY A 55 -19.06 -17.87 -8.24
C GLY A 55 -20.19 -17.21 -9.04
N SER A 56 -21.28 -17.94 -9.29
CA SER A 56 -22.41 -17.41 -10.05
C SER A 56 -23.22 -16.33 -9.30
N LEU A 57 -23.39 -16.47 -7.98
CA LEU A 57 -24.13 -15.50 -7.16
C LEU A 57 -23.41 -14.15 -7.10
N PHE A 58 -22.10 -14.16 -6.84
CA PHE A 58 -21.33 -12.93 -6.77
C PHE A 58 -21.11 -12.29 -8.14
N TYR A 59 -21.13 -13.09 -9.20
CA TYR A 59 -21.01 -12.56 -10.56
C TYR A 59 -22.15 -11.62 -10.93
N GLU A 60 -23.39 -11.99 -10.65
CA GLU A 60 -24.55 -11.18 -11.03
C GLU A 60 -24.50 -9.80 -10.36
N GLN A 61 -24.09 -9.76 -9.09
CA GLN A 61 -23.92 -8.52 -8.35
C GLN A 61 -22.72 -7.69 -8.86
N TYR A 62 -21.62 -8.34 -9.22
CA TYR A 62 -20.44 -7.68 -9.74
C TYR A 62 -20.66 -7.10 -11.15
N ALA A 63 -21.29 -7.88 -12.03
CA ALA A 63 -21.60 -7.48 -13.41
C ALA A 63 -22.53 -6.25 -13.47
N ALA A 64 -23.40 -6.07 -12.46
CA ALA A 64 -24.24 -4.89 -12.35
C ALA A 64 -23.47 -3.60 -12.00
N GLN A 65 -22.29 -3.72 -11.39
CA GLN A 65 -21.49 -2.58 -10.93
C GLN A 65 -20.37 -2.16 -11.89
N ILE A 66 -19.96 -3.04 -12.81
CA ILE A 66 -19.04 -2.63 -13.87
C ILE A 66 -19.78 -1.60 -14.74
N PRO A 67 -19.28 -0.36 -14.85
CA PRO A 67 -19.85 0.60 -15.76
C PRO A 67 -19.78 0.00 -17.17
N THR A 68 -20.93 -0.41 -17.70
CA THR A 68 -21.06 -0.87 -19.07
C THR A 68 -20.84 0.33 -19.98
N ALA A 69 -19.57 0.67 -20.20
CA ALA A 69 -19.18 1.42 -21.37
C ALA A 69 -19.56 0.54 -22.56
N MET A 70 -20.74 0.82 -23.14
CA MET A 70 -21.36 0.17 -24.30
C MET A 70 -22.09 -1.14 -23.96
N GLY A 71 -23.41 -1.15 -24.17
CA GLY A 71 -24.35 -2.24 -23.86
C GLY A 71 -24.15 -3.53 -24.66
N ALA A 72 -22.97 -4.13 -24.60
CA ALA A 72 -22.73 -5.48 -25.07
C ALA A 72 -23.35 -6.49 -24.10
N PRO A 73 -24.08 -7.51 -24.60
CA PRO A 73 -24.61 -8.57 -23.76
C PRO A 73 -23.45 -9.27 -23.03
N VAL A 74 -23.61 -9.42 -21.72
CA VAL A 74 -22.64 -10.06 -20.82
C VAL A 74 -22.54 -11.54 -21.19
N SER A 75 -21.64 -11.88 -22.11
CA SER A 75 -21.18 -13.25 -22.30
C SER A 75 -20.47 -13.74 -21.03
N GLN A 76 -20.44 -15.06 -20.77
CA GLN A 76 -19.78 -15.70 -19.60
C GLN A 76 -18.28 -15.38 -19.43
N SER A 77 -17.74 -14.57 -20.33
CA SER A 77 -16.48 -13.88 -20.30
C SER A 77 -16.76 -12.38 -20.11
N ALA A 78 -16.59 -11.90 -18.87
CA ALA A 78 -16.58 -10.47 -18.61
C ALA A 78 -15.18 -9.92 -18.88
N THR A 79 -15.08 -8.88 -19.71
CA THR A 79 -13.86 -8.08 -19.85
C THR A 79 -13.81 -7.06 -18.72
N VAL A 80 -13.06 -7.38 -17.67
CA VAL A 80 -12.73 -6.43 -16.61
C VAL A 80 -11.42 -5.75 -17.01
N PHE A 81 -11.48 -4.46 -17.35
CA PHE A 81 -10.34 -3.64 -17.78
C PHE A 81 -9.46 -4.27 -18.88
N GLY A 82 -10.08 -4.91 -19.88
CA GLY A 82 -9.39 -5.47 -21.05
C GLY A 82 -8.90 -6.93 -20.90
N SER A 83 -9.12 -7.55 -19.73
CA SER A 83 -8.86 -8.98 -19.54
C SER A 83 -10.16 -9.79 -19.53
N THR A 84 -10.28 -10.80 -20.41
CA THR A 84 -11.40 -11.75 -20.39
C THR A 84 -11.20 -12.75 -19.26
N VAL A 85 -11.98 -12.64 -18.19
CA VAL A 85 -11.92 -13.58 -17.06
C VAL A 85 -13.05 -14.60 -17.19
N GLU A 86 -12.72 -15.88 -17.15
CA GLU A 86 -13.72 -16.95 -16.95
C GLU A 86 -14.26 -16.84 -15.54
N VAL A 87 -15.51 -16.39 -15.45
CA VAL A 87 -16.22 -15.98 -14.25
C VAL A 87 -16.48 -17.12 -13.25
N ARG A 88 -16.45 -18.38 -13.70
CA ARG A 88 -16.82 -19.53 -12.85
C ARG A 88 -15.86 -19.80 -11.69
N ASN A 89 -14.66 -19.21 -11.69
CA ASN A 89 -13.68 -19.45 -10.65
C ASN A 89 -13.55 -18.25 -9.71
N TYR A 90 -14.03 -18.41 -8.48
CA TYR A 90 -13.97 -17.39 -7.43
C TYR A 90 -12.54 -16.96 -7.07
N PHE A 91 -11.52 -17.82 -7.26
CA PHE A 91 -10.11 -17.39 -7.13
C PHE A 91 -9.73 -16.37 -8.21
N LYS A 92 -10.14 -16.57 -9.47
CA LYS A 92 -9.89 -15.61 -10.54
C LYS A 92 -10.55 -14.26 -10.23
N MET A 93 -11.76 -14.28 -9.67
CA MET A 93 -12.45 -13.06 -9.24
C MET A 93 -11.73 -12.35 -8.09
N ALA A 94 -11.27 -13.10 -7.08
CA ALA A 94 -10.46 -12.56 -5.99
C ALA A 94 -9.15 -11.94 -6.51
N TYR A 95 -8.46 -12.61 -7.45
CA TYR A 95 -7.26 -12.06 -8.09
C TYR A 95 -7.55 -10.79 -8.90
N ALA A 96 -8.62 -10.78 -9.69
CA ALA A 96 -9.01 -9.61 -10.47
C ALA A 96 -9.28 -8.39 -9.56
N TYR A 97 -9.99 -8.59 -8.45
CA TYR A 97 -10.19 -7.54 -7.46
C TYR A 97 -8.87 -7.03 -6.86
N LEU A 98 -7.98 -7.92 -6.42
CA LEU A 98 -6.72 -7.53 -5.80
C LEU A 98 -5.78 -6.82 -6.79
N ASP A 99 -5.75 -7.26 -8.05
CA ASP A 99 -4.97 -6.62 -9.11
C ASP A 99 -5.51 -5.24 -9.46
N GLU A 100 -6.82 -5.13 -9.64
CA GLU A 100 -7.45 -3.84 -9.98
C GLU A 100 -7.31 -2.81 -8.86
N SER A 101 -7.56 -3.23 -7.62
CA SER A 101 -7.40 -2.35 -6.45
C SER A 101 -5.95 -1.93 -6.25
N SER A 102 -4.99 -2.83 -6.44
CA SER A 102 -3.56 -2.53 -6.37
C SER A 102 -3.12 -1.55 -7.48
N ASP A 103 -3.53 -1.79 -8.72
CA ASP A 103 -3.23 -0.91 -9.87
C ASP A 103 -3.87 0.48 -9.70
N TYR A 104 -5.12 0.54 -9.25
CA TYR A 104 -5.78 1.80 -8.92
C TYR A 104 -5.01 2.58 -7.83
N MET A 105 -4.62 1.92 -6.74
CA MET A 105 -3.85 2.56 -5.67
C MET A 105 -2.46 2.99 -6.13
N ALA A 106 -1.78 2.21 -6.97
CA ALA A 106 -0.48 2.56 -7.54
C ALA A 106 -0.57 3.79 -8.45
N ARG A 107 -1.60 3.87 -9.31
CA ARG A 107 -1.85 5.07 -10.14
C ARG A 107 -2.15 6.30 -9.29
N MET A 108 -2.99 6.16 -8.27
CA MET A 108 -3.31 7.25 -7.35
C MET A 108 -2.08 7.69 -6.55
N TYR A 109 -1.24 6.74 -6.11
CA TYR A 109 0.02 6.99 -5.43
C TYR A 109 0.96 7.85 -6.30
N LEU A 110 1.16 7.48 -7.56
CA LEU A 110 2.03 8.23 -8.48
C LEU A 110 1.53 9.66 -8.70
N ARG A 111 0.21 9.84 -8.83
CA ARG A 111 -0.42 11.17 -8.99
C ARG A 111 -0.28 12.04 -7.75
N LEU A 112 -0.47 11.47 -6.56
CA LEU A 112 -0.26 12.20 -5.31
C LEU A 112 1.20 12.53 -5.06
N LEU A 113 2.12 11.65 -5.45
CA LEU A 113 3.56 11.90 -5.34
C LEU A 113 3.99 13.07 -6.26
N GLU A 114 3.41 13.15 -7.46
CA GLU A 114 3.60 14.30 -8.34
C GLU A 114 3.06 15.59 -7.72
N ALA A 115 1.87 15.55 -7.12
CA ALA A 115 1.31 16.69 -6.39
C ALA A 115 2.16 17.08 -5.17
N GLU A 116 2.64 16.11 -4.38
CA GLU A 116 3.51 16.33 -3.22
C GLU A 116 4.82 17.00 -3.64
N LYS A 117 5.45 16.53 -4.72
CA LYS A 117 6.67 17.15 -5.26
C LYS A 117 6.45 18.63 -5.57
N ILE A 118 5.31 18.98 -6.14
CA ILE A 118 4.98 20.38 -6.46
C ILE A 118 4.72 21.16 -5.16
N LEU A 119 3.94 20.61 -4.22
CA LEU A 119 3.67 21.24 -2.93
C LEU A 119 4.93 21.50 -2.11
N VAL A 120 5.86 20.54 -2.06
CA VAL A 120 7.14 20.69 -1.37
C VAL A 120 7.94 21.84 -1.97
N LYS A 121 7.95 21.99 -3.30
CA LYS A 121 8.58 23.17 -3.93
C LYS A 121 7.93 24.48 -3.47
N TYR A 122 6.59 24.53 -3.37
CA TYR A 122 5.89 25.71 -2.85
C TYR A 122 6.21 25.98 -1.38
N THR A 123 6.15 24.97 -0.51
CA THR A 123 6.29 25.16 0.95
C THR A 123 7.72 25.45 1.37
N THR A 124 8.71 24.89 0.67
CA THR A 124 10.14 25.15 0.91
C THR A 124 10.60 26.49 0.35
N PHE A 125 9.83 27.10 -0.55
CA PHE A 125 10.18 28.40 -1.10
C PHE A 125 10.04 29.50 -0.06
N SER A 126 11.20 29.97 0.39
CA SER A 126 11.33 31.20 1.17
C SER A 126 12.43 32.04 0.54
N TYR A 127 12.22 33.34 0.51
CA TYR A 127 13.24 34.28 0.07
C TYR A 127 13.47 35.32 1.15
N ASN A 128 14.73 35.69 1.30
CA ASN A 128 15.18 36.77 2.15
C ASN A 128 15.94 37.76 1.28
N ILE A 129 15.37 38.94 1.08
CA ILE A 129 16.02 40.05 0.42
C ILE A 129 16.58 40.95 1.53
N ALA A 130 17.90 40.88 1.72
CA ALA A 130 18.63 41.86 2.49
C ALA A 130 19.18 42.90 1.52
N THR A 131 18.69 44.15 1.57
CA THR A 131 19.29 45.26 0.83
C THR A 131 20.34 45.92 1.72
N PRO A 132 21.65 45.73 1.46
CA PRO A 132 22.69 46.43 2.20
C PRO A 132 22.71 47.91 1.78
N GLY A 133 21.95 48.75 2.49
CA GLY A 133 22.08 50.20 2.38
C GLY A 133 23.16 50.70 3.34
N TRP A 134 23.92 51.72 2.94
CA TRP A 134 24.97 52.34 3.77
C TRP A 134 24.44 52.88 5.11
N TYR A 135 23.14 53.22 5.19
CA TYR A 135 22.50 53.77 6.39
C TYR A 135 21.19 53.06 6.79
N VAL A 136 20.60 52.24 5.92
CA VAL A 136 19.36 51.50 6.21
C VAL A 136 19.47 50.10 5.60
N ALA A 137 19.62 49.09 6.46
CA ALA A 137 19.50 47.71 6.05
C ALA A 137 18.02 47.30 6.16
N GLY A 138 17.40 47.04 5.01
CA GLY A 138 16.07 46.43 4.95
C GLY A 138 16.22 44.92 4.78
N ILE A 139 15.63 44.15 5.68
CA ILE A 139 15.52 42.70 5.55
C ILE A 139 14.06 42.37 5.30
N PHE A 140 13.76 41.89 4.09
CA PHE A 140 12.43 41.43 3.71
C PHE A 140 12.49 39.92 3.55
N SER A 141 11.94 39.20 4.52
CA SER A 141 11.79 37.75 4.46
C SER A 141 10.33 37.40 4.28
N MET A 142 10.00 36.62 3.25
CA MET A 142 8.64 36.14 3.02
C MET A 142 8.65 34.65 2.65
N SER A 143 7.70 33.91 3.21
CA SER A 143 7.34 32.55 2.80
C SER A 143 5.88 32.57 2.36
N PRO A 144 5.59 32.94 1.10
CA PRO A 144 4.22 33.17 0.64
C PRO A 144 3.34 31.92 0.74
N SER A 145 3.95 30.73 0.76
CA SER A 145 3.27 29.43 0.78
C SER A 145 3.44 28.66 2.10
N GLY A 146 3.94 29.30 3.16
CA GLY A 146 4.18 28.63 4.45
C GLY A 146 2.94 27.95 5.05
N GLY A 147 1.74 28.48 4.79
CA GLY A 147 0.47 27.92 5.23
C GLY A 147 0.06 26.60 4.54
N ILE A 148 0.66 26.25 3.39
CA ILE A 148 0.34 25.00 2.66
C ILE A 148 0.99 23.78 3.32
N SER A 149 1.93 23.98 4.26
CA SER A 149 2.64 22.90 4.96
C SER A 149 1.70 21.84 5.57
N LEU A 150 0.54 22.26 6.11
CA LEU A 150 -0.47 21.35 6.67
C LEU A 150 -1.08 20.41 5.62
N VAL A 151 -1.31 20.89 4.40
CA VAL A 151 -1.80 20.05 3.29
C VAL A 151 -0.72 19.09 2.83
N SER A 152 0.53 19.55 2.76
CA SER A 152 1.66 18.69 2.42
C SER A 152 1.75 17.48 3.36
N ILE A 153 1.51 17.68 4.66
CA ILE A 153 1.46 16.58 5.64
C ILE A 153 0.33 15.60 5.31
N GLY A 154 -0.88 16.10 5.04
CA GLY A 154 -2.03 15.25 4.68
C GLY A 154 -1.81 14.45 3.40
N VAL A 155 -1.20 15.07 2.38
CA VAL A 155 -0.85 14.41 1.11
C VAL A 155 0.19 13.33 1.35
N SER A 156 1.25 13.63 2.10
CA SER A 156 2.30 12.68 2.44
C SER A 156 1.74 11.46 3.21
N GLN A 157 0.82 11.70 4.16
CA GLN A 157 0.11 10.62 4.85
C GLN A 157 -0.75 9.78 3.89
N GLY A 158 -1.41 10.42 2.93
CA GLY A 158 -2.16 9.74 1.87
C GLY A 158 -1.28 8.86 0.99
N VAL A 159 -0.12 9.37 0.57
CA VAL A 159 0.91 8.64 -0.19
C VAL A 159 1.38 7.40 0.58
N ASN A 160 1.71 7.56 1.87
CA ASN A 160 2.11 6.45 2.75
C ASN A 160 1.00 5.42 2.92
N ALA A 161 -0.26 5.87 3.10
CA ALA A 161 -1.41 4.98 3.26
C ALA A 161 -1.67 4.16 1.99
N LEU A 162 -1.57 4.76 0.81
CA LEU A 162 -1.70 4.07 -0.48
C LEU A 162 -0.57 3.07 -0.72
N SER A 163 0.67 3.45 -0.42
CA SER A 163 1.83 2.54 -0.52
C SER A 163 1.63 1.29 0.34
N ASN A 164 1.18 1.47 1.59
CA ASN A 164 0.86 0.36 2.47
C ASN A 164 -0.31 -0.48 1.92
N GLY A 165 -1.37 0.17 1.41
CA GLY A 165 -2.50 -0.52 0.79
C GLY A 165 -2.09 -1.43 -0.37
N VAL A 166 -1.21 -0.96 -1.26
CA VAL A 166 -0.62 -1.77 -2.34
C VAL A 166 0.13 -2.97 -1.79
N ALA A 167 0.93 -2.78 -0.74
CA ALA A 167 1.66 -3.88 -0.09
C ALA A 167 0.71 -4.91 0.53
N PHE A 168 -0.36 -4.48 1.21
CA PHE A 168 -1.37 -5.37 1.78
C PHE A 168 -2.09 -6.19 0.70
N ASN A 169 -2.59 -5.57 -0.37
CA ASN A 169 -3.27 -6.30 -1.43
C ASN A 169 -2.34 -7.28 -2.15
N THR A 170 -1.06 -6.91 -2.31
CA THR A 170 -0.04 -7.81 -2.86
C THR A 170 0.22 -9.00 -1.93
N ALA A 171 0.24 -8.79 -0.61
CA ALA A 171 0.39 -9.85 0.37
C ALA A 171 -0.83 -10.80 0.36
N GLU A 172 -2.05 -10.28 0.31
CA GLU A 172 -3.27 -11.09 0.18
C GLU A 172 -3.26 -11.93 -1.10
N LYS A 173 -2.82 -11.34 -2.23
CA LYS A 173 -2.66 -12.06 -3.49
C LYS A 173 -1.64 -13.19 -3.37
N LEU A 174 -0.55 -12.97 -2.65
CA LEU A 174 0.44 -14.01 -2.38
C LEU A 174 -0.14 -15.13 -1.49
N PHE A 175 -0.90 -14.79 -0.45
CA PHE A 175 -1.59 -15.77 0.39
C PHE A 175 -2.56 -16.62 -0.42
N LEU A 176 -3.38 -16.00 -1.29
CA LEU A 176 -4.28 -16.73 -2.18
C LEU A 176 -3.54 -17.73 -3.06
N LYS A 177 -2.41 -17.33 -3.68
CA LYS A 177 -1.60 -18.23 -4.50
C LYS A 177 -1.04 -19.40 -3.71
N ILE A 178 -0.57 -19.15 -2.49
CA ILE A 178 -0.06 -20.19 -1.59
C ILE A 178 -1.18 -21.18 -1.25
N PHE A 179 -2.38 -20.70 -0.92
CA PHE A 179 -3.49 -21.57 -0.53
C PHE A 179 -4.11 -22.32 -1.70
N GLU A 180 -4.27 -21.69 -2.86
CA GLU A 180 -4.76 -22.34 -4.08
C GLU A 180 -3.91 -23.57 -4.43
N TYR A 181 -2.58 -23.44 -4.37
CA TYR A 181 -1.68 -24.54 -4.72
C TYR A 181 -1.48 -25.57 -3.59
N ASN A 182 -1.38 -25.12 -2.34
CA ASN A 182 -0.96 -25.98 -1.23
C ASN A 182 -2.11 -26.55 -0.38
N ALA A 183 -3.30 -25.93 -0.33
CA ALA A 183 -4.35 -26.34 0.60
C ALA A 183 -4.85 -27.76 0.32
N PHE A 184 -5.24 -28.04 -0.92
CA PHE A 184 -5.74 -29.38 -1.29
C PHE A 184 -4.62 -30.38 -1.53
N ARG A 185 -3.47 -29.93 -2.06
CA ARG A 185 -2.37 -30.83 -2.41
C ARG A 185 -1.57 -31.31 -1.19
N PHE A 186 -1.38 -30.44 -0.19
CA PHE A 186 -0.52 -30.73 0.96
C PHE A 186 -1.30 -30.79 2.28
N LEU A 187 -2.08 -29.75 2.61
CA LEU A 187 -2.74 -29.68 3.93
C LEU A 187 -3.82 -30.76 4.09
N LEU A 188 -4.64 -31.00 3.06
CA LEU A 188 -5.73 -31.98 3.16
C LEU A 188 -5.23 -33.44 3.33
N PRO A 189 -4.30 -33.96 2.51
CA PRO A 189 -3.71 -35.28 2.75
C PRO A 189 -2.98 -35.39 4.09
N LEU A 190 -2.28 -34.33 4.51
CA LEU A 190 -1.62 -34.27 5.81
C LEU A 190 -2.63 -34.36 6.95
N GLY A 191 -3.74 -33.63 6.89
CA GLY A 191 -4.81 -33.68 7.88
C GLY A 191 -5.47 -35.06 7.96
N ILE A 192 -5.71 -35.71 6.82
CA ILE A 192 -6.23 -37.10 6.76
C ILE A 192 -5.22 -38.08 7.37
N LEU A 193 -3.93 -37.92 7.08
CA LEU A 193 -2.87 -38.76 7.64
C LEU A 193 -2.77 -38.59 9.16
N MET A 194 -2.80 -37.35 9.66
CA MET A 194 -2.77 -37.09 11.11
C MET A 194 -4.04 -37.58 11.81
N ARG A 195 -5.18 -37.64 11.12
CA ARG A 195 -6.40 -38.23 11.66
C ARG A 195 -6.30 -39.75 11.89
N ALA A 196 -5.39 -40.43 11.20
CA ALA A 196 -5.17 -41.88 11.33
C ALA A 196 -4.51 -42.30 12.64
N PHE A 197 -3.89 -41.39 13.38
CA PHE A 197 -3.26 -41.69 14.68
C PHE A 197 -4.11 -41.12 15.82
N SER A 198 -4.34 -41.93 16.86
CA SER A 198 -5.20 -41.56 18.00
C SER A 198 -4.73 -40.28 18.71
N ILE A 199 -3.41 -40.10 18.85
CA ILE A 199 -2.81 -38.94 19.55
C ILE A 199 -2.96 -37.65 18.72
N THR A 200 -2.77 -37.71 17.40
CA THR A 200 -2.83 -36.53 16.53
C THR A 200 -4.19 -36.32 15.87
N ARG A 201 -5.21 -37.11 16.22
CA ARG A 201 -6.54 -37.05 15.59
C ARG A 201 -7.18 -35.67 15.63
N LYS A 202 -7.16 -35.02 16.79
CA LYS A 202 -7.72 -33.67 16.97
C LYS A 202 -7.00 -32.63 16.11
N LEU A 203 -5.69 -32.79 15.95
CA LEU A 203 -4.84 -31.93 15.13
C LEU A 203 -5.09 -32.21 13.62
N GLY A 204 -5.34 -33.46 13.25
CA GLY A 204 -5.77 -33.80 11.88
C GLY A 204 -7.07 -33.07 11.50
N SER A 205 -8.06 -33.05 12.39
CA SER A 205 -9.31 -32.30 12.19
C SER A 205 -9.11 -30.79 12.06
N THR A 206 -8.19 -30.19 12.84
CA THR A 206 -7.89 -28.75 12.73
C THR A 206 -7.20 -28.43 11.41
N ILE A 207 -6.25 -29.25 10.95
CA ILE A 207 -5.59 -29.07 9.65
C ILE A 207 -6.60 -29.19 8.50
N ILE A 208 -7.52 -30.16 8.58
CA ILE A 208 -8.60 -30.28 7.58
C ILE A 208 -9.46 -29.00 7.57
N ALA A 209 -9.84 -28.49 8.74
CA ALA A 209 -10.61 -27.25 8.83
C ALA A 209 -9.86 -26.04 8.28
N ILE A 210 -8.55 -25.93 8.52
CA ILE A 210 -7.68 -24.89 7.95
C ILE A 210 -7.64 -25.01 6.42
N ALA A 211 -7.45 -26.22 5.88
CA ALA A 211 -7.42 -26.44 4.43
C ALA A 211 -8.72 -25.99 3.76
N ILE A 212 -9.87 -26.35 4.34
CA ILE A 212 -11.20 -25.98 3.84
C ILE A 212 -11.42 -24.47 3.98
N GLY A 213 -11.13 -23.88 5.13
CA GLY A 213 -11.32 -22.46 5.38
C GLY A 213 -10.45 -21.60 4.47
N MET A 214 -9.18 -21.95 4.28
CA MET A 214 -8.27 -21.19 3.42
C MET A 214 -8.59 -21.35 1.92
N TYR A 215 -9.17 -22.45 1.49
CA TYR A 215 -9.51 -22.66 0.08
C TYR A 215 -10.90 -22.15 -0.32
N ILE A 216 -11.87 -22.19 0.60
CA ILE A 216 -13.25 -21.78 0.31
C ILE A 216 -13.54 -20.43 0.93
N VAL A 217 -13.39 -20.32 2.25
CA VAL A 217 -13.86 -19.15 3.00
C VAL A 217 -12.98 -17.93 2.69
N PHE A 218 -11.66 -18.08 2.66
CA PHE A 218 -10.75 -16.97 2.43
C PHE A 218 -10.93 -16.27 1.06
N PRO A 219 -10.90 -16.96 -0.10
CA PRO A 219 -11.14 -16.29 -1.37
C PRO A 219 -12.58 -15.75 -1.47
N LEU A 220 -13.55 -16.40 -0.84
CA LEU A 220 -14.92 -15.89 -0.79
C LEU A 220 -15.03 -14.57 -0.02
N THR A 221 -14.32 -14.44 1.10
CA THR A 221 -14.29 -13.19 1.87
C THR A 221 -13.56 -12.08 1.12
N VAL A 222 -12.52 -12.40 0.36
CA VAL A 222 -11.85 -11.45 -0.55
C VAL A 222 -12.81 -10.99 -1.67
N VAL A 223 -13.61 -11.88 -2.25
CA VAL A 223 -14.65 -11.50 -3.24
C VAL A 223 -15.71 -10.61 -2.60
N LEU A 224 -16.16 -10.92 -1.39
CA LEU A 224 -17.08 -10.07 -0.63
C LEU A 224 -16.49 -8.69 -0.35
N ALA A 225 -15.22 -8.63 0.06
CA ALA A 225 -14.48 -7.39 0.23
C ALA A 225 -14.43 -6.59 -1.07
N GLY A 226 -14.21 -7.25 -2.21
CA GLY A 226 -14.34 -6.65 -3.53
C GLY A 226 -15.67 -5.92 -3.70
N ASN A 227 -16.80 -6.58 -3.51
CA ASN A 227 -18.13 -5.96 -3.64
C ASN A 227 -18.30 -4.71 -2.76
N ILE A 228 -17.76 -4.71 -1.54
CA ILE A 228 -17.78 -3.54 -0.66
C ILE A 228 -16.88 -2.43 -1.24
N TYR A 229 -15.70 -2.79 -1.75
CA TYR A 229 -14.77 -1.84 -2.36
C TYR A 229 -15.34 -1.15 -3.61
N TYR A 230 -16.09 -1.85 -4.47
CA TYR A 230 -16.73 -1.26 -5.65
C TYR A 230 -17.93 -0.37 -5.33
N SER A 231 -18.55 -0.52 -4.15
CA SER A 231 -19.65 0.35 -3.72
C SER A 231 -19.22 1.79 -3.42
N VAL A 232 -17.90 2.04 -3.31
CA VAL A 232 -17.36 3.35 -2.94
C VAL A 232 -17.00 4.15 -4.18
N PRO A 233 -17.49 5.40 -4.30
CA PRO A 233 -17.18 6.26 -5.43
C PRO A 233 -15.68 6.45 -5.61
N ARG A 234 -15.17 6.14 -6.80
CA ARG A 234 -13.76 6.33 -7.17
C ARG A 234 -13.60 7.63 -7.92
N ILE A 235 -12.48 8.31 -7.65
CA ILE A 235 -12.05 9.45 -8.44
C ILE A 235 -11.06 8.91 -9.47
N ASP A 236 -11.27 9.24 -10.74
CA ASP A 236 -10.28 8.94 -11.76
C ASP A 236 -8.95 9.62 -11.39
N PRO A 237 -7.83 8.86 -11.24
CA PRO A 237 -6.53 9.45 -10.95
C PRO A 237 -6.12 10.54 -11.95
N SER A 238 -6.63 10.48 -13.19
CA SER A 238 -6.38 11.51 -14.21
C SER A 238 -7.16 12.81 -13.99
N ALA A 239 -8.29 12.74 -13.29
CA ALA A 239 -9.10 13.91 -12.93
C ALA A 239 -8.54 14.69 -11.73
N VAL A 240 -7.50 14.17 -11.08
CA VAL A 240 -6.76 14.89 -10.04
C VAL A 240 -6.06 16.08 -10.69
N ALA A 241 -6.63 17.26 -10.51
CA ALA A 241 -6.04 18.50 -10.98
C ALA A 241 -4.71 18.74 -10.27
N LEU A 242 -3.61 18.48 -10.99
CA LEU A 242 -2.28 18.78 -10.50
C LEU A 242 -2.13 20.31 -10.40
N PRO A 243 -1.48 20.81 -9.33
CA PRO A 243 -1.11 22.21 -9.27
C PRO A 243 -0.28 22.56 -10.51
N LYS A 244 -0.52 23.71 -11.12
CA LYS A 244 0.31 24.17 -12.23
C LYS A 244 1.76 24.27 -11.74
N ASP A 245 2.70 23.79 -12.54
CA ASP A 245 4.11 23.96 -12.23
C ASP A 245 4.43 25.44 -12.04
N LEU A 246 5.26 25.71 -11.03
CA LEU A 246 5.85 27.03 -10.82
C LEU A 246 6.58 27.48 -12.10
N PRO A 247 6.51 28.77 -12.49
CA PRO A 247 7.38 29.27 -13.54
C PRO A 247 8.81 28.94 -13.15
N PRO A 248 9.64 28.33 -14.01
CA PRO A 248 10.96 27.86 -13.61
C PRO A 248 11.72 29.02 -12.94
N PRO A 249 12.41 28.77 -11.80
CA PRO A 249 13.19 29.82 -11.19
C PRO A 249 14.15 30.36 -12.25
N PRO A 250 14.35 31.68 -12.32
CA PRO A 250 15.28 32.23 -13.28
C PRO A 250 16.63 31.51 -13.14
N LYS A 251 17.25 31.14 -14.28
CA LYS A 251 18.50 30.36 -14.32
C LYS A 251 19.59 30.92 -13.38
N TYR A 252 19.59 32.24 -13.17
CA TYR A 252 20.55 32.95 -12.34
C TYR A 252 20.37 32.75 -10.82
N MET A 253 19.20 32.31 -10.33
CA MET A 253 19.00 32.02 -8.89
C MET A 253 19.64 30.71 -8.44
N CYS A 254 19.64 29.71 -9.32
CA CYS A 254 20.24 28.41 -9.07
C CYS A 254 21.62 28.28 -9.72
N ASP A 255 22.16 29.37 -10.27
CA ASP A 255 23.48 29.34 -10.90
C ASP A 255 24.56 29.22 -9.81
N GLN A 256 25.27 28.10 -9.83
CA GLN A 256 26.28 27.78 -8.84
C GLN A 256 27.44 28.77 -8.88
N THR A 257 27.77 29.30 -10.06
CA THR A 257 28.80 30.32 -10.21
C THR A 257 28.37 31.62 -9.54
N MET A 258 27.13 32.07 -9.74
CA MET A 258 26.61 33.25 -9.07
C MET A 258 26.55 33.08 -7.54
N GLN A 259 26.05 31.94 -7.05
CA GLN A 259 26.03 31.66 -5.61
C GLN A 259 27.44 31.62 -5.03
N PHE A 260 28.39 31.02 -5.72
CA PHE A 260 29.80 31.02 -5.33
C PHE A 260 30.35 32.46 -5.29
N MET A 261 30.16 33.25 -6.35
CA MET A 261 30.61 34.64 -6.44
C MET A 261 30.08 35.53 -5.30
N ILE A 262 28.81 35.36 -4.92
CA ILE A 262 28.19 36.09 -3.80
C ILE A 262 28.71 35.54 -2.45
N SER A 263 28.86 34.22 -2.31
CA SER A 263 29.32 33.57 -1.07
C SER A 263 30.75 33.94 -0.66
N LEU A 264 31.61 34.25 -1.64
CA LEU A 264 32.99 34.67 -1.40
C LEU A 264 33.10 36.04 -0.69
N GLY A 265 32.01 36.82 -0.68
CA GLY A 265 31.88 38.07 0.05
C GLY A 265 32.78 39.21 -0.46
N GLN A 266 32.54 40.41 0.04
CA GLN A 266 33.29 41.62 -0.36
C GLN A 266 34.79 41.55 -0.02
N TRP A 267 35.16 40.80 1.01
CA TRP A 267 36.54 40.70 1.49
C TRP A 267 37.43 39.96 0.50
N LEU A 268 36.96 38.88 -0.10
CA LEU A 268 37.79 38.16 -1.08
C LEU A 268 38.06 39.01 -2.32
N TRP A 269 37.04 39.71 -2.82
CA TRP A 269 37.22 40.65 -3.95
C TRP A 269 38.21 41.77 -3.59
N THR A 270 38.17 42.24 -2.34
CA THR A 270 39.13 43.22 -1.84
C THR A 270 40.55 42.66 -1.84
N LEU A 271 40.75 41.42 -1.35
CA LEU A 271 42.06 40.79 -1.34
C LEU A 271 42.61 40.58 -2.76
N ILE A 272 41.78 40.07 -3.67
CA ILE A 272 42.18 39.78 -5.06
C ILE A 272 42.54 41.06 -5.83
N LYS A 273 41.78 42.13 -5.67
CA LYS A 273 41.98 43.39 -6.42
C LYS A 273 42.97 44.33 -5.75
N CYS A 274 42.88 44.52 -4.43
CA CYS A 274 43.58 45.59 -3.74
C CYS A 274 44.99 45.21 -3.29
N ILE A 275 45.27 43.93 -2.98
CA ILE A 275 46.63 43.53 -2.57
C ILE A 275 47.65 43.75 -3.71
N PRO A 276 47.41 43.30 -4.96
CA PRO A 276 48.39 43.49 -6.03
C PRO A 276 48.56 44.96 -6.41
N GLN A 277 47.48 45.74 -6.36
CA GLN A 277 47.47 47.14 -6.77
C GLN A 277 48.15 48.07 -5.74
N CYS A 278 48.16 47.69 -4.47
CA CYS A 278 48.68 48.50 -3.37
C CYS A 278 50.02 48.02 -2.81
N ALA A 279 50.70 47.09 -3.49
CA ALA A 279 52.01 46.58 -3.08
C ALA A 279 53.09 47.68 -3.19
N GLY A 280 53.24 48.51 -2.16
CA GLY A 280 54.22 49.59 -2.11
C GLY A 280 54.27 50.33 -0.76
N PRO A 281 55.18 51.30 -0.61
CA PRO A 281 55.16 52.21 0.54
C PRO A 281 53.81 52.94 0.53
N HIS A 282 53.13 52.99 1.68
CA HIS A 282 51.72 53.41 1.84
C HIS A 282 50.63 52.37 1.51
N PHE A 283 50.94 51.07 1.61
CA PHE A 283 49.98 49.97 1.45
C PHE A 283 48.61 50.25 2.08
N TRP A 284 48.56 50.67 3.35
CA TRP A 284 47.29 50.87 4.08
C TRP A 284 46.40 51.96 3.48
N ILE A 285 46.97 53.09 3.07
CA ILE A 285 46.18 54.21 2.51
C ILE A 285 45.57 53.81 1.17
N CYS A 286 46.39 53.18 0.31
CA CYS A 286 45.92 52.63 -0.97
C CYS A 286 44.88 51.53 -0.77
N PHE A 287 45.13 50.61 0.18
CA PHE A 287 44.25 49.47 0.45
C PHE A 287 42.86 49.92 0.89
N TRP A 288 42.76 50.90 1.80
CA TRP A 288 41.46 51.43 2.24
C TRP A 288 40.71 52.15 1.11
N GLY A 289 41.41 52.92 0.27
CA GLY A 289 40.80 53.55 -0.91
C GLY A 289 40.28 52.52 -1.91
N CYS A 290 41.07 51.49 -2.21
CA CYS A 290 40.68 50.39 -3.09
C CYS A 290 39.52 49.56 -2.50
N HIS A 291 39.56 49.26 -1.20
CA HIS A 291 38.50 48.53 -0.50
C HIS A 291 37.16 49.25 -0.60
N ALA A 292 37.13 50.58 -0.41
CA ALA A 292 35.92 51.37 -0.58
C ALA A 292 35.35 51.25 -2.01
N GLY A 293 36.21 51.26 -3.03
CA GLY A 293 35.81 51.05 -4.42
C GLY A 293 35.24 49.65 -4.68
N VAL A 294 35.90 48.61 -4.17
CA VAL A 294 35.42 47.21 -4.29
C VAL A 294 34.10 47.02 -3.54
N MET A 295 33.93 47.65 -2.38
CA MET A 295 32.68 47.61 -1.62
C MET A 295 31.52 48.24 -2.38
N VAL A 296 31.72 49.41 -3.01
CA VAL A 296 30.69 50.05 -3.85
C VAL A 296 30.34 49.15 -5.03
N TRP A 297 31.34 48.62 -5.73
CA TRP A 297 31.13 47.73 -6.87
C TRP A 297 30.38 46.44 -6.48
N PHE A 298 30.79 45.78 -5.39
CA PHE A 298 30.16 44.55 -4.90
C PHE A 298 28.70 44.79 -4.48
N ASN A 299 28.44 45.91 -3.79
CA ASN A 299 27.07 46.30 -3.44
C ASN A 299 26.22 46.60 -4.68
N TRP A 300 26.76 47.26 -5.70
CA TRP A 300 26.08 47.48 -6.97
C TRP A 300 25.75 46.18 -7.70
N LEU A 301 26.70 45.24 -7.75
CA LEU A 301 26.51 43.92 -8.36
C LEU A 301 25.42 43.12 -7.62
N SER A 302 25.51 43.08 -6.28
CA SER A 302 24.55 42.39 -5.41
C SER A 302 23.15 43.00 -5.53
N MET A 303 23.03 44.33 -5.50
CA MET A 303 21.76 45.03 -5.71
C MET A 303 21.20 44.79 -7.12
N GLY A 304 22.04 44.82 -8.16
CA GLY A 304 21.61 44.55 -9.53
C GLY A 304 21.00 43.16 -9.69
N PHE A 305 21.61 42.15 -9.07
CA PHE A 305 21.07 40.79 -9.03
C PHE A 305 19.74 40.72 -8.29
N LEU A 306 19.65 41.35 -7.12
CA LEU A 306 18.41 41.39 -6.33
C LEU A 306 17.29 42.09 -7.11
N ILE A 307 17.54 43.24 -7.72
CA ILE A 307 16.56 43.99 -8.51
C ILE A 307 16.09 43.16 -9.72
N ALA A 308 17.00 42.45 -10.40
CA ALA A 308 16.64 41.55 -11.50
C ALA A 308 15.81 40.34 -11.02
N ALA A 309 15.99 39.90 -9.77
CA ALA A 309 15.23 38.81 -9.16
C ALA A 309 13.84 39.23 -8.65
N VAL A 310 13.63 40.50 -8.28
CA VAL A 310 12.38 40.98 -7.67
C VAL A 310 11.12 40.65 -8.50
N PRO A 311 11.06 40.89 -9.82
CA PRO A 311 9.85 40.60 -10.61
C PRO A 311 9.47 39.11 -10.56
N THR A 312 10.48 38.23 -10.63
CA THR A 312 10.25 36.78 -10.51
C THR A 312 9.79 36.40 -9.10
N LEU A 313 10.39 36.97 -8.04
CA LEU A 313 9.97 36.72 -6.66
C LEU A 313 8.52 37.18 -6.40
N ILE A 314 8.13 38.34 -6.93
CA ILE A 314 6.76 38.84 -6.85
C ILE A 314 5.78 37.95 -7.61
N ALA A 315 6.15 37.48 -8.81
CA ALA A 315 5.33 36.55 -9.57
C ALA A 315 5.09 35.23 -8.80
N TYR A 316 6.11 34.74 -8.08
CA TYR A 316 5.99 33.61 -7.17
C TYR A 316 5.09 33.91 -5.96
N ALA A 317 5.22 35.10 -5.36
CA ALA A 317 4.44 35.50 -4.20
C ALA A 317 2.95 35.71 -4.51
N ASN A 318 2.61 36.09 -5.74
CA ASN A 318 1.24 36.35 -6.18
C ASN A 318 0.45 35.09 -6.57
N ILE A 319 1.04 33.89 -6.46
CA ILE A 319 0.32 32.66 -6.74
C ILE A 319 -0.74 32.44 -5.66
N SER A 320 -1.99 32.35 -6.08
CA SER A 320 -3.11 32.10 -5.19
C SER A 320 -3.01 30.70 -4.58
N VAL A 321 -2.57 30.65 -3.32
CA VAL A 321 -2.49 29.43 -2.50
C VAL A 321 -3.81 28.65 -2.51
N SER A 322 -4.95 29.35 -2.57
CA SER A 322 -6.26 28.73 -2.54
C SER A 322 -6.56 27.86 -3.78
N GLN A 323 -6.01 28.20 -4.95
CA GLN A 323 -6.18 27.42 -6.18
C GLN A 323 -5.48 26.06 -6.10
N VAL A 324 -4.36 25.99 -5.37
CA VAL A 324 -3.63 24.75 -5.12
C VAL A 324 -4.26 23.96 -3.97
N TYR A 325 -4.69 24.67 -2.92
CA TYR A 325 -5.25 24.08 -1.71
C TYR A 325 -6.60 23.40 -1.93
N TRP A 326 -7.58 24.11 -2.50
CA TRP A 326 -8.98 23.68 -2.48
C TRP A 326 -9.26 22.37 -3.23
N PRO A 327 -8.73 22.13 -4.44
CA PRO A 327 -8.97 20.87 -5.16
C PRO A 327 -8.45 19.66 -4.39
N LEU A 328 -7.26 19.82 -3.79
CA LEU A 328 -6.59 18.74 -3.08
C LEU A 328 -7.25 18.44 -1.73
N ALA A 329 -7.60 19.49 -0.98
CA ALA A 329 -8.25 19.39 0.32
C ALA A 329 -9.69 18.85 0.23
N ASN A 330 -10.49 19.32 -0.73
CA ASN A 330 -11.91 18.97 -0.78
C ASN A 330 -12.21 17.70 -1.59
N SER A 331 -11.40 17.39 -2.60
CA SER A 331 -11.71 16.29 -3.54
C SER A 331 -10.82 15.10 -3.32
N VAL A 332 -9.50 15.31 -3.34
CA VAL A 332 -8.54 14.20 -3.41
C VAL A 332 -8.30 13.57 -2.04
N LEU A 333 -7.99 14.37 -1.01
CA LEU A 333 -7.67 13.87 0.32
C LEU A 333 -8.82 13.05 0.94
N PRO A 334 -10.09 13.48 0.89
CA PRO A 334 -11.19 12.69 1.42
C PRO A 334 -11.40 11.38 0.67
N ALA A 335 -11.22 11.37 -0.66
CA ALA A 335 -11.33 10.14 -1.45
C ALA A 335 -10.21 9.15 -1.12
N VAL A 336 -8.97 9.64 -1.00
CA VAL A 336 -7.82 8.82 -0.61
C VAL A 336 -8.00 8.27 0.80
N ALA A 337 -8.48 9.08 1.74
CA ALA A 337 -8.76 8.65 3.11
C ALA A 337 -9.85 7.56 3.17
N ARG A 338 -10.93 7.69 2.38
CA ARG A 338 -11.98 6.66 2.30
C ARG A 338 -11.46 5.36 1.71
N ILE A 339 -10.73 5.44 0.60
CA ILE A 339 -10.20 4.27 -0.10
C ILE A 339 -9.14 3.57 0.75
N SER A 340 -8.24 4.33 1.38
CA SER A 340 -7.23 3.76 2.27
C SER A 340 -7.88 3.08 3.47
N ALA A 341 -8.83 3.73 4.14
CA ALA A 341 -9.54 3.15 5.29
C ALA A 341 -10.19 1.80 4.94
N ILE A 342 -10.89 1.74 3.81
CA ILE A 342 -11.54 0.51 3.34
C ILE A 342 -10.50 -0.56 3.00
N THR A 343 -9.42 -0.17 2.33
CA THR A 343 -8.33 -1.10 1.98
C THR A 343 -7.64 -1.67 3.22
N PHE A 344 -7.60 -0.96 4.35
CA PHE A 344 -7.07 -1.51 5.60
C PHE A 344 -8.09 -2.40 6.33
N ILE A 345 -9.37 -2.01 6.34
CA ILE A 345 -10.42 -2.73 7.09
C ILE A 345 -10.76 -4.06 6.43
N LEU A 346 -10.84 -4.11 5.10
CA LEU A 346 -11.31 -5.29 4.37
C LEU A 346 -10.40 -6.53 4.53
N PRO A 347 -9.07 -6.43 4.48
CA PRO A 347 -8.18 -7.54 4.79
C PRO A 347 -8.34 -8.07 6.20
N ILE A 348 -8.43 -7.17 7.18
CA ILE A 348 -8.61 -7.54 8.59
C ILE A 348 -9.92 -8.29 8.77
N LEU A 349 -11.01 -7.78 8.17
CA LEU A 349 -12.30 -8.44 8.19
C LEU A 349 -12.25 -9.82 7.51
N SER A 350 -11.56 -9.94 6.37
CA SER A 350 -11.41 -11.20 5.63
C SER A 350 -10.65 -12.25 6.44
N ILE A 351 -9.55 -11.85 7.10
CA ILE A 351 -8.80 -12.71 8.02
C ILE A 351 -9.66 -13.12 9.20
N PHE A 352 -10.37 -12.18 9.83
CA PHE A 352 -11.23 -12.45 10.98
C PHE A 352 -12.33 -13.48 10.64
N ILE A 353 -13.09 -13.24 9.56
CA ILE A 353 -14.15 -14.17 9.12
C ILE A 353 -13.57 -15.55 8.80
N THR A 354 -12.40 -15.59 8.17
CA THR A 354 -11.72 -16.85 7.83
C THR A 354 -11.31 -17.62 9.09
N VAL A 355 -10.66 -16.97 10.06
CA VAL A 355 -10.23 -17.58 11.32
C VAL A 355 -11.41 -18.07 12.15
N THR A 356 -12.47 -17.27 12.27
CA THR A 356 -13.70 -17.68 12.97
C THR A 356 -14.34 -18.89 12.27
N SER A 357 -14.40 -18.89 10.94
CA SER A 357 -14.95 -20.00 10.16
C SER A 357 -14.13 -21.28 10.32
N ILE A 358 -12.79 -21.19 10.26
CA ILE A 358 -11.89 -22.32 10.52
C ILE A 358 -12.14 -22.90 11.91
N THR A 359 -12.29 -22.04 12.93
CA THR A 359 -12.55 -22.48 14.31
C THR A 359 -13.88 -23.22 14.43
N ASN A 360 -14.93 -22.71 13.80
CA ASN A 360 -16.25 -23.33 13.80
C ASN A 360 -16.27 -24.66 13.04
N ILE A 361 -15.63 -24.72 11.87
CA ILE A 361 -15.47 -25.96 11.10
C ILE A 361 -14.65 -26.98 11.90
N SER A 362 -13.58 -26.55 12.57
CA SER A 362 -12.76 -27.41 13.42
C SER A 362 -13.59 -28.05 14.54
N LYS A 363 -14.39 -27.25 15.27
CA LYS A 363 -15.31 -27.75 16.31
C LYS A 363 -16.28 -28.78 15.76
N MET A 364 -16.88 -28.51 14.59
CA MET A 364 -17.85 -29.39 13.96
C MET A 364 -17.25 -30.76 13.56
N ILE A 365 -15.98 -30.79 13.17
CA ILE A 365 -15.25 -32.01 12.77
C ILE A 365 -14.64 -32.74 13.99
N GLY A 366 -14.79 -32.19 15.20
CA GLY A 366 -14.23 -32.73 16.44
C GLY A 366 -12.74 -32.40 16.63
N GLY A 367 -12.26 -31.33 16.02
CA GLY A 367 -10.92 -30.79 16.22
C GLY A 367 -10.78 -30.05 17.55
N ASP A 368 -9.54 -29.87 18.00
CA ASP A 368 -9.27 -29.04 19.16
C ASP A 368 -9.36 -27.56 18.78
N THR A 369 -10.04 -26.76 19.58
CA THR A 369 -10.07 -25.31 19.38
C THR A 369 -8.82 -24.65 19.91
N ASN A 370 -8.14 -25.31 20.85
CA ASN A 370 -6.98 -24.80 21.56
C ASN A 370 -5.73 -24.95 20.70
N ILE A 371 -5.70 -24.26 19.55
CA ILE A 371 -4.46 -24.03 18.84
C ILE A 371 -3.63 -23.08 19.71
N ILE A 372 -2.59 -23.62 20.34
CA ILE A 372 -1.66 -22.88 21.20
C ILE A 372 -1.18 -21.64 20.41
N GLY A 373 -1.57 -20.45 20.87
CA GLY A 373 -1.23 -19.16 20.26
C GLY A 373 -2.38 -18.41 19.58
N LEU A 374 -3.35 -19.10 18.98
CA LEU A 374 -4.44 -18.46 18.22
C LEU A 374 -5.50 -17.82 19.13
N PHE A 375 -5.71 -18.39 20.32
CA PHE A 375 -6.55 -17.83 21.39
C PHE A 375 -6.03 -16.53 22.02
N LYS A 376 -4.81 -16.11 21.70
CA LYS A 376 -4.26 -14.86 22.23
C LYS A 376 -4.49 -13.67 21.28
N ILE A 377 -4.97 -13.95 20.07
CA ILE A 377 -5.19 -12.96 19.00
C ILE A 377 -6.67 -12.58 18.88
N VAL A 378 -7.58 -13.49 19.28
CA VAL A 378 -9.01 -13.23 19.48
C VAL A 378 -9.26 -13.14 20.97
#